data_AF-A0A3Q9MQ69-F1
#
_entry.id   AF-A0A3Q9MQ69-F1
#
_cell.length_a   1.000
_cell.length_b   1.000
_cell.length_c   1.000
_cell.angle_alpha   90.00
_cell.angle_beta   90.00
_cell.angle_gamma   90.00
#
_symmetry.space_group_name_H-M   'P 1'
#
loop_
_entity.id
_entity.type
_entity.pdbx_description
1 polymer ?
#
loop_
_entity_poly.entity_id
_entity_poly.type
_entity_poly.pdbx_seq_one_letter_code
_entity_poly.pdbx_strand_id
1 'polypeptide(L)'
;MSKSEKRQKTALLPSVRCQPEEKEQIVASARSAGISTGEFLRCCALGRKITPRGDAQQIRELMKLGGLQKHLYTQMQSQMTPALSKQFSDVLVAIQKAIVGIDMGIDPFTQEK
;
A
#
# COMPACT_ATOMS: atom_id res chain seq x y z
N MET A 1 19.57 19.53 -22.55
CA MET A 1 19.46 19.14 -21.12
C MET A 1 19.81 17.67 -20.97
N SER A 2 21.10 17.34 -20.81
CA SER A 2 21.59 15.97 -20.62
C SER A 2 21.23 15.51 -19.21
N LYS A 3 20.16 14.73 -19.07
CA LYS A 3 19.83 14.06 -17.82
C LYS A 3 20.53 12.70 -17.80
N SER A 4 21.43 12.54 -16.82
CA SER A 4 21.40 11.36 -15.95
C SER A 4 22.17 10.08 -16.35
N GLU A 5 23.31 10.16 -17.04
CA GLU A 5 24.28 9.03 -17.00
C GLU A 5 24.89 8.86 -15.59
N LYS A 6 25.12 9.97 -14.87
CA LYS A 6 25.76 9.97 -13.53
C LYS A 6 24.92 9.36 -12.38
N ARG A 7 23.69 8.91 -12.61
CA ARG A 7 22.81 8.32 -11.56
C ARG A 7 22.50 6.84 -11.77
N GLN A 8 23.16 6.18 -12.73
CA GLN A 8 23.01 4.74 -12.87
C GLN A 8 23.63 4.02 -11.66
N LYS A 9 22.88 3.12 -11.05
CA LYS A 9 23.31 2.31 -9.89
C LYS A 9 24.12 1.12 -10.40
N THR A 10 25.36 1.35 -10.83
CA THR A 10 26.22 0.33 -11.46
C THR A 10 27.19 -0.37 -10.50
N ALA A 11 27.46 0.21 -9.33
CA ALA A 11 28.32 -0.40 -8.32
C ALA A 11 27.58 -1.53 -7.58
N LEU A 12 28.21 -2.71 -7.51
CA LEU A 12 27.72 -3.87 -6.77
C LEU A 12 28.32 -3.90 -5.36
N LEU A 13 27.50 -4.22 -4.37
CA LEU A 13 27.97 -4.56 -3.03
C LEU A 13 28.43 -6.03 -3.00
N PRO A 14 29.42 -6.39 -2.16
CA PRO A 14 29.84 -7.78 -1.96
C PRO A 14 28.67 -8.67 -1.53
N SER A 15 28.75 -9.97 -1.86
CA SER A 15 27.79 -10.97 -1.37
C SER A 15 27.94 -11.14 0.14
N VAL A 16 26.90 -10.74 0.89
CA VAL A 16 26.86 -10.90 2.35
C VAL A 16 26.45 -12.34 2.67
N ARG A 17 27.23 -13.00 3.52
CA ARG A 17 26.86 -14.31 4.08
C ARG A 17 25.95 -14.08 5.28
N CYS A 18 24.79 -14.73 5.29
CA CYS A 18 23.84 -14.72 6.39
C CYS A 18 23.43 -16.16 6.73
N GLN A 19 22.98 -16.39 7.97
CA GLN A 19 22.26 -17.60 8.34
C GLN A 19 20.96 -17.71 7.51
N PRO A 20 20.43 -18.93 7.32
CA PRO A 20 19.17 -19.12 6.58
C PRO A 20 18.00 -18.36 7.23
N GLU A 21 17.92 -18.35 8.56
CA GLU A 21 16.88 -17.65 9.32
C GLU A 21 16.92 -16.13 9.11
N GLU A 22 18.12 -15.54 9.17
CA GLU A 22 18.32 -14.11 8.93
C GLU A 22 17.91 -13.73 7.50
N LYS A 23 18.25 -14.57 6.53
CA LYS A 23 17.87 -14.36 5.13
C LYS A 23 16.35 -14.34 4.96
N GLU A 24 15.65 -15.27 5.59
CA GLU A 24 14.19 -15.33 5.53
C GLU A 24 13.54 -14.08 6.14
N GLN A 25 14.02 -13.63 7.31
CA GLN A 25 13.53 -12.42 7.96
C GLN A 25 13.73 -11.16 7.11
N ILE A 26 14.91 -11.03 6.49
CA ILE A 26 15.22 -9.88 5.62
C ILE A 26 14.35 -9.92 4.35
N VAL A 27 14.15 -11.10 3.76
CA VAL A 27 13.29 -11.25 2.57
C VAL A 27 11.82 -10.97 2.91
N ALA A 28 11.32 -11.44 4.05
CA ALA A 28 9.98 -11.15 4.52
C ALA A 28 9.78 -9.64 4.75
N SER A 29 10.75 -8.98 5.38
CA SER A 29 10.74 -7.53 5.63
C SER A 29 10.82 -6.70 4.33
N ALA A 30 11.60 -7.15 3.36
CA ALA A 30 11.65 -6.52 2.04
C ALA A 30 10.34 -6.70 1.28
N ARG A 31 9.71 -7.88 1.40
CA ARG A 31 8.41 -8.19 0.79
C ARG A 31 7.29 -7.35 1.41
N SER A 32 7.23 -7.22 2.73
CA SER A 32 6.24 -6.36 3.41
C SER A 32 6.43 -4.88 3.04
N ALA A 33 7.68 -4.44 2.86
CA ALA A 33 7.99 -3.11 2.35
C ALA A 33 7.73 -2.92 0.83
N GLY A 34 7.39 -3.97 0.09
CA GLY A 34 7.12 -3.91 -1.34
C GLY A 34 8.33 -3.52 -2.21
N ILE A 35 9.55 -3.82 -1.74
CA ILE A 35 10.81 -3.49 -2.45
C ILE A 35 11.74 -4.70 -2.55
N SER A 36 12.74 -4.63 -3.44
CA SER A 36 13.74 -5.69 -3.53
C SER A 36 14.61 -5.77 -2.27
N THR A 37 15.11 -6.96 -1.94
CA THR A 37 15.97 -7.20 -0.76
C THR A 37 17.21 -6.30 -0.76
N GLY A 38 17.83 -6.08 -1.92
CA GLY A 38 18.99 -5.18 -2.03
C GLY A 38 18.63 -3.71 -1.87
N GLU A 39 17.44 -3.30 -2.30
CA GLU A 39 16.95 -1.94 -2.06
C GLU A 39 16.57 -1.72 -0.59
N PHE A 40 15.98 -2.71 0.06
CA PHE A 40 15.69 -2.71 1.49
C PHE A 40 16.96 -2.53 2.31
N LEU A 41 17.97 -3.38 2.10
CA LEU A 41 19.26 -3.29 2.79
C LEU A 41 19.96 -1.97 2.53
N ARG A 42 19.92 -1.45 1.30
CA ARG A 42 20.49 -0.13 0.98
C ARG A 42 19.76 1.00 1.70
N CYS A 43 18.43 0.93 1.83
CA CYS A 43 17.66 1.91 2.58
C CYS A 43 18.00 1.86 4.07
N CYS A 44 18.07 0.67 4.67
CA CYS A 44 18.49 0.47 6.06
C CYS A 44 19.90 1.03 6.32
N ALA A 45 20.89 0.66 5.49
CA ALA A 45 22.28 1.08 5.65
C ALA A 45 22.47 2.60 5.50
N LEU A 46 21.62 3.27 4.71
CA LEU A 46 21.69 4.71 4.48
C LEU A 46 20.69 5.51 5.33
N GLY A 47 19.99 4.88 6.27
CA GLY A 47 18.97 5.52 7.11
C GLY A 47 17.84 6.17 6.30
N ARG A 48 17.56 5.65 5.09
CA ARG A 48 16.53 6.23 4.20
C ARG A 48 15.17 5.66 4.56
N LYS A 49 14.14 6.51 4.50
CA LYS A 49 12.75 6.10 4.68
C LYS A 49 12.39 5.03 3.65
N ILE A 50 11.92 3.88 4.15
CA ILE A 50 11.34 2.82 3.35
C ILE A 50 9.89 3.23 3.09
N THR A 51 9.60 3.73 1.89
CA THR A 51 8.24 4.06 1.49
C THR A 51 7.66 2.86 0.75
N PRO A 52 6.66 2.15 1.31
CA PRO A 52 6.00 1.08 0.59
C PRO A 52 5.34 1.67 -0.66
N ARG A 53 5.75 1.18 -1.84
CA ARG A 53 5.23 1.70 -3.11
C ARG A 53 3.85 1.15 -3.47
N GLY A 54 3.48 -0.02 -2.92
CA GLY A 54 2.24 -0.73 -3.28
C GLY A 54 0.97 0.02 -2.89
N ASP A 55 1.01 0.72 -1.76
CA ASP A 55 -0.22 1.18 -1.11
C ASP A 55 -0.75 2.48 -1.70
N ALA A 56 0.13 3.35 -2.19
CA ALA A 56 -0.25 4.69 -2.64
C ALA A 56 -1.12 4.72 -3.91
N GLN A 57 -1.08 3.67 -4.74
CA GLN A 57 -1.93 3.56 -5.93
C GLN A 57 -3.30 2.97 -5.56
N GLN A 58 -3.31 1.91 -4.76
CA GLN A 58 -4.55 1.30 -4.27
C GLN A 58 -5.37 2.27 -3.39
N ILE A 59 -4.72 2.98 -2.47
CA ILE A 59 -5.38 4.02 -1.65
C ILE A 59 -5.99 5.10 -2.54
N ARG A 60 -5.31 5.50 -3.62
CA ARG A 60 -5.85 6.48 -4.59
C ARG A 60 -7.09 5.98 -5.32
N GLU A 61 -7.12 4.71 -5.68
CA GLU A 61 -8.28 4.08 -6.31
C GLU A 61 -9.46 3.96 -5.34
N LEU A 62 -9.20 3.55 -4.10
CA LEU A 62 -10.22 3.52 -3.03
C LEU A 62 -10.79 4.91 -2.72
N MET A 63 -9.94 5.95 -2.69
CA MET A 63 -10.41 7.33 -2.51
C MET A 63 -11.29 7.80 -3.68
N LYS A 64 -10.98 7.40 -4.92
CA LYS A 64 -11.84 7.70 -6.08
C LYS A 64 -13.20 7.02 -5.95
N LEU A 65 -13.23 5.75 -5.54
CA LEU A 65 -14.48 5.02 -5.31
C LEU A 65 -15.32 5.67 -4.20
N GLY A 66 -14.71 6.08 -3.09
CA GLY A 66 -15.41 6.82 -2.02
C GLY A 66 -15.96 8.17 -2.49
N GLY A 67 -15.22 8.88 -3.34
CA GLY A 67 -15.68 10.12 -3.97
C GLY A 67 -16.89 9.91 -4.90
N LEU A 68 -16.85 8.89 -5.75
CA LEU A 68 -17.96 8.49 -6.62
C LEU A 68 -19.19 8.10 -5.81
N GLN A 69 -19.00 7.35 -4.74
CA GLN A 69 -20.08 6.93 -3.86
C GLN A 69 -20.76 8.13 -3.18
N LYS A 70 -19.97 9.09 -2.68
CA LYS A 70 -20.50 10.35 -2.14
C LYS A 70 -21.31 11.11 -3.19
N HIS A 71 -20.82 11.14 -4.44
CA HIS A 71 -21.53 11.79 -5.53
C HIS A 71 -22.89 11.12 -5.81
N LEU A 72 -22.91 9.78 -5.88
CA LEU A 72 -24.15 9.00 -6.05
C LEU A 72 -25.14 9.23 -4.91
N TYR A 73 -24.66 9.29 -3.66
CA TYR A 73 -25.50 9.60 -2.50
C TYR A 73 -26.21 10.95 -2.63
N THR A 74 -25.47 11.99 -3.06
CA THR A 74 -26.03 13.33 -3.28
C THR A 74 -27.03 13.34 -4.44
N GLN A 75 -26.80 12.57 -5.51
CA GLN A 75 -27.73 12.49 -6.64
C GLN A 75 -29.03 11.73 -6.29
N MET A 76 -28.94 10.68 -5.47
CA MET A 76 -30.09 9.86 -5.07
C MET A 76 -30.88 10.42 -3.89
N GLN A 77 -30.50 11.59 -3.36
CA GLN A 77 -31.10 12.19 -2.17
C GLN A 77 -32.62 12.39 -2.31
N SER A 78 -33.10 12.66 -3.53
CA SER A 78 -34.52 12.83 -3.86
C SER A 78 -35.34 11.53 -3.85
N GLN A 79 -34.70 10.37 -4.00
CA GLN A 79 -35.32 9.04 -4.03
C GLN A 79 -34.85 8.16 -2.86
N MET A 80 -34.28 8.79 -1.83
CA MET A 80 -33.61 8.08 -0.75
C MET A 80 -34.62 7.39 0.17
N THR A 81 -34.49 6.07 0.30
CA THR A 81 -35.17 5.31 1.34
C THR A 81 -34.21 5.05 2.52
N PRO A 82 -34.72 4.86 3.76
CA PRO A 82 -33.86 4.57 4.92
C PRO A 82 -32.99 3.32 4.73
N ALA A 83 -33.52 2.30 4.04
CA ALA A 83 -32.78 1.08 3.71
C ALA A 83 -31.61 1.35 2.75
N LEU A 84 -31.84 2.17 1.72
CA LEU A 84 -30.80 2.53 0.74
C LEU A 84 -29.71 3.40 1.38
N SER A 85 -30.09 4.36 2.23
CA SER A 85 -29.14 5.19 2.98
C SER A 85 -28.18 4.35 3.83
N LYS A 86 -28.70 3.30 4.49
CA LYS A 86 -27.87 2.36 5.26
C LYS A 86 -26.85 1.62 4.38
N GLN A 87 -27.26 1.14 3.21
CA GLN A 87 -26.35 0.47 2.26
C GLN A 87 -25.22 1.39 1.79
N PHE A 88 -25.49 2.67 1.54
CA PHE A 88 -24.45 3.65 1.23
C PHE A 88 -23.47 3.84 2.40
N SER A 89 -23.98 3.93 3.63
CA SER A 89 -23.13 4.01 4.83
C SER A 89 -22.24 2.78 4.97
N ASP A 90 -22.79 1.58 4.80
CA ASP A 90 -22.06 0.32 4.96
C ASP A 90 -20.90 0.21 3.96
N VAL A 91 -21.12 0.61 2.70
CA VAL A 91 -20.07 0.60 1.68
C VAL A 91 -18.99 1.66 1.96
N LEU A 92 -19.34 2.84 2.48
CA LEU A 92 -18.33 3.83 2.90
C LEU A 92 -17.48 3.31 4.06
N VAL A 93 -18.09 2.63 5.03
CA VAL A 93 -17.38 1.98 6.14
C VAL A 93 -16.46 0.88 5.62
N ALA A 94 -16.89 0.10 4.63
CA ALA A 94 -16.05 -0.92 4.01
C ALA A 94 -14.82 -0.31 3.29
N ILE A 95 -15.01 0.79 2.55
CA ILE A 95 -13.91 1.52 1.89
C ILE A 95 -12.94 2.08 2.95
N GLN A 96 -13.45 2.65 4.03
CA GLN A 96 -12.62 3.16 5.13
C GLN A 96 -11.78 2.04 5.76
N LYS A 97 -12.40 0.89 6.07
CA LYS A 97 -11.70 -0.28 6.62
C LYS A 97 -10.61 -0.80 5.67
N ALA A 98 -10.89 -0.83 4.37
CA ALA A 98 -9.90 -1.24 3.37
C ALA A 98 -8.69 -0.28 3.32
N ILE A 99 -8.91 1.03 3.39
CA ILE A 99 -7.82 2.03 3.42
C ILE A 99 -6.97 1.86 4.69
N VAL A 100 -7.60 1.69 5.85
CA VAL A 100 -6.89 1.50 7.13
C VAL A 100 -6.11 0.18 7.14
N GLY A 101 -6.69 -0.89 6.59
CA GLY A 101 -5.99 -2.17 6.45
C GLY A 101 -4.72 -2.05 5.61
N ILE A 102 -4.82 -1.39 4.44
CA ILE A 102 -3.67 -1.14 3.56
C ILE A 102 -2.61 -0.26 4.24
N ASP A 103 -2.99 0.80 4.96
CA ASP A 103 -2.05 1.68 5.67
C ASP A 103 -1.32 0.97 6.82
N MET A 104 -2.00 0.04 7.49
CA MET A 104 -1.42 -0.79 8.56
C MET A 104 -0.65 -2.01 8.03
N GLY A 105 -0.68 -2.27 6.72
CA GLY A 105 -0.12 -3.49 6.13
C GLY A 105 -0.85 -4.78 6.54
N ILE A 106 -2.11 -4.66 6.96
CA ILE A 106 -2.99 -5.76 7.32
C ILE A 106 -3.86 -6.06 6.10
N ASP A 107 -3.71 -7.24 5.52
CA ASP A 107 -4.53 -7.69 4.39
C ASP A 107 -6.03 -7.61 4.78
N PRO A 108 -6.83 -6.72 4.16
CA PRO A 108 -8.23 -6.49 4.56
C PRO A 108 -9.15 -7.67 4.19
N PHE A 109 -8.62 -8.71 3.52
CA PHE A 109 -9.32 -9.91 3.08
C PHE A 109 -8.96 -11.17 3.88
N THR A 110 -8.14 -11.06 4.92
CA THR A 110 -7.89 -12.20 5.82
C THR A 110 -9.14 -12.42 6.67
N GLN A 111 -10.08 -13.20 6.14
CA GLN A 111 -11.16 -13.75 6.92
C GLN A 111 -10.56 -14.83 7.82
N GLU A 112 -10.40 -14.54 9.11
CA GLU A 112 -10.30 -15.59 10.11
C GLU A 112 -11.60 -16.41 10.04
N LYS A 113 -11.42 -17.70 9.78
CA LYS A 113 -12.46 -18.71 9.73
C LYS A 113 -12.90 -19.10 11.13
#